data_AF-K1Z619-F1
#
_entry.id   AF-K1Z619-F1
#
_cell.length_a   1.000
_cell.length_b   1.000
_cell.length_c   1.000
_cell.angle_alpha   90.00
_cell.angle_beta   90.00
_cell.angle_gamma   90.00
#
_symmetry.space_group_name_H-M   'P 1'
#
loop_
_entity.id
_entity.type
_entity.pdbx_description
1 polymer ?
#
loop_
_entity_poly.entity_id
_entity_poly.type
_entity_poly.pdbx_seq_one_letter_code
_entity_poly.pdbx_strand_id
1 'polypeptide(L)'
;MLIVKNKIDLTHELPEIISNKNRTEVKISIKNNLGLDLLTKEIKKIAGFQSEETSGFIARRRHVAALDRAYQFLLHGQSQLTEHRAGELLAEDLCDAQKALSEITGEFSSDDLLGKIFSSFCIGK
;
A
#
# COMPACT_ATOMS: atom_id res chain seq x y z
N MET A 1 -19.15 -2.67 -12.95
CA MET A 1 -19.86 -2.33 -11.68
C MET A 1 -20.53 -3.58 -11.12
N LEU A 2 -20.31 -3.89 -9.84
CA LEU A 2 -20.91 -5.03 -9.14
C LEU A 2 -22.19 -4.60 -8.43
N ILE A 3 -23.28 -5.34 -8.60
CA ILE A 3 -24.56 -5.12 -7.91
C ILE A 3 -24.93 -6.35 -7.12
N VAL A 4 -25.28 -6.15 -5.86
CA VAL A 4 -25.68 -7.23 -4.95
C VAL A 4 -27.19 -7.18 -4.76
N LYS A 5 -27.90 -8.21 -5.24
CA LYS A 5 -29.34 -8.40 -5.03
C LYS A 5 -29.54 -9.32 -3.83
N ASN A 6 -29.76 -8.72 -2.67
CA ASN A 6 -30.03 -9.45 -1.44
C ASN A 6 -31.51 -9.84 -1.31
N LYS A 7 -31.80 -10.79 -0.43
CA LYS A 7 -33.13 -11.30 -0.06
C LYS A 7 -33.80 -12.19 -1.10
N ILE A 8 -33.02 -13.01 -1.83
CA ILE A 8 -33.61 -13.99 -2.77
C ILE A 8 -34.51 -15.03 -2.10
N ASP A 9 -34.41 -15.18 -0.78
CA ASP A 9 -35.32 -15.98 0.04
C ASP A 9 -36.77 -15.47 0.01
N LEU A 10 -36.99 -14.18 -0.27
CA LEU A 10 -38.33 -13.60 -0.41
C LEU A 10 -38.86 -13.65 -1.85
N THR A 11 -37.97 -13.71 -2.84
CA THR A 11 -38.33 -13.75 -4.27
C THR A 11 -38.35 -15.17 -4.82
N HIS A 12 -37.99 -16.17 -4.00
CA HIS A 12 -37.80 -17.58 -4.39
C HIS A 12 -36.82 -17.77 -5.56
N GLU A 13 -35.88 -16.84 -5.72
CA GLU A 13 -34.85 -16.93 -6.73
C GLU A 13 -33.66 -17.76 -6.23
N LEU A 14 -32.95 -18.40 -7.17
CA LEU A 14 -31.72 -19.12 -6.86
C LEU A 14 -30.51 -18.16 -6.79
N PRO A 15 -29.49 -18.48 -5.98
CA PRO A 15 -28.25 -17.73 -5.95
C PRO A 15 -27.53 -17.88 -7.29
N GLU A 16 -27.24 -16.77 -7.95
CA GLU A 16 -26.71 -16.74 -9.32
C GLU A 16 -25.89 -15.47 -9.58
N ILE A 17 -24.91 -15.58 -10.48
CA ILE A 17 -24.14 -14.45 -11.01
C ILE A 17 -24.63 -14.18 -12.43
N ILE A 18 -25.15 -12.98 -12.69
CA ILE A 18 -25.58 -12.54 -14.02
C ILE A 18 -24.63 -11.44 -14.48
N SER A 19 -23.84 -11.72 -15.52
CA SER A 19 -22.91 -10.75 -16.10
C SER A 19 -23.39 -10.25 -17.47
N ASN A 20 -23.57 -8.94 -17.58
CA ASN A 20 -23.84 -8.21 -18.81
C ASN A 20 -22.65 -7.28 -19.15
N LYS A 21 -22.57 -6.79 -20.39
CA LYS A 21 -21.41 -6.02 -20.93
C LYS A 21 -20.82 -4.97 -19.98
N ASN A 22 -21.63 -4.29 -19.14
CA ASN A 22 -21.17 -3.25 -18.20
C ASN A 22 -21.45 -3.55 -16.71
N ARG A 23 -22.11 -4.65 -16.37
CA ARG A 23 -22.65 -4.88 -15.02
C ARG A 23 -22.65 -6.36 -14.67
N THR A 24 -22.18 -6.67 -13.47
CA THR A 24 -22.27 -8.00 -12.85
C THR A 24 -23.24 -7.91 -11.68
N GLU A 25 -24.26 -8.75 -11.67
CA GLU A 25 -25.21 -8.89 -10.58
C GLU A 25 -24.96 -10.20 -9.84
N VAL A 26 -24.97 -10.15 -8.51
CA VAL A 26 -24.88 -11.36 -7.66
C VAL A 26 -26.13 -11.40 -6.78
N LYS A 27 -26.91 -12.47 -6.95
CA LYS A 27 -28.12 -12.78 -6.20
C LYS A 27 -27.75 -13.58 -4.94
N ILE A 28 -28.11 -13.06 -3.76
CA ILE A 28 -27.77 -13.67 -2.46
C ILE A 28 -28.93 -13.63 -1.46
N SER A 29 -28.88 -14.51 -0.47
CA SER A 29 -29.63 -14.37 0.78
C SER A 29 -28.66 -14.41 1.94
N ILE A 30 -28.40 -13.25 2.55
CA ILE A 30 -27.52 -13.16 3.73
C ILE A 30 -28.12 -13.97 4.89
N LYS A 31 -29.45 -13.88 5.08
CA LYS A 31 -30.15 -14.53 6.19
C LYS A 31 -30.00 -16.06 6.17
N ASN A 32 -30.07 -16.65 4.98
CA ASN A 32 -29.96 -18.10 4.79
C ASN A 32 -28.54 -18.53 4.37
N ASN A 33 -27.56 -17.62 4.41
CA ASN A 33 -26.19 -17.88 4.00
C ASN A 33 -26.03 -18.40 2.55
N LEU A 34 -26.96 -18.02 1.65
CA LEU A 34 -26.99 -18.48 0.25
C LEU A 34 -26.26 -17.49 -0.67
N GLY A 35 -25.36 -18.00 -1.51
CA GLY A 35 -24.67 -17.21 -2.54
C GLY A 35 -23.52 -16.32 -2.03
N LEU A 36 -23.14 -16.42 -0.76
CA LEU A 36 -22.00 -15.66 -0.22
C LEU A 36 -20.66 -16.09 -0.84
N ASP A 37 -20.51 -17.36 -1.20
CA ASP A 37 -19.32 -17.86 -1.89
C ASP A 37 -19.19 -17.24 -3.29
N LEU A 38 -20.32 -17.10 -4.00
CA LEU A 38 -20.40 -16.44 -5.30
C LEU A 38 -19.98 -14.97 -5.19
N LEU A 39 -20.50 -14.27 -4.18
CA LEU A 39 -20.11 -12.89 -3.91
C LEU A 39 -18.62 -12.76 -3.61
N THR A 40 -18.08 -13.63 -2.76
CA THR A 40 -16.66 -13.63 -2.39
C THR A 40 -15.77 -13.87 -3.61
N LYS A 41 -16.15 -14.81 -4.47
CA LYS A 41 -15.44 -15.12 -5.72
C LYS A 41 -15.41 -13.93 -6.66
N GLU A 42 -16.54 -13.24 -6.87
CA GLU A 42 -16.59 -12.07 -7.74
C GLU A 42 -15.83 -10.87 -7.17
N ILE A 43 -15.86 -10.65 -5.85
CA ILE A 43 -15.05 -9.60 -5.21
C ILE A 43 -13.56 -9.88 -5.42
N LYS A 44 -13.09 -11.12 -5.22
CA LYS A 44 -11.69 -11.51 -5.47
C LYS A 44 -11.28 -11.26 -6.92
N LYS A 45 -12.15 -11.62 -7.86
CA LYS A 45 -11.93 -11.38 -9.29
C LYS A 45 -11.81 -9.90 -9.63
N ILE A 46 -12.70 -9.06 -9.09
CA ILE A 46 -12.67 -7.59 -9.32
C ILE A 46 -11.45 -6.95 -8.67
N ALA A 47 -11.06 -7.41 -7.48
CA ALA A 47 -9.88 -6.91 -6.78
C ALA A 47 -8.56 -7.29 -7.45
N GLY A 48 -8.59 -8.07 -8.55
CA GLY A 48 -7.39 -8.59 -9.19
C GLY A 48 -6.59 -9.49 -8.26
N PHE A 49 -7.25 -10.13 -7.30
CA PHE A 49 -6.61 -11.01 -6.32
C PHE A 49 -6.16 -12.28 -7.04
N GLN A 50 -4.92 -12.29 -7.53
CA GLN A 50 -4.25 -13.47 -8.02
C GLN A 50 -3.64 -14.18 -6.82
N SER A 51 -4.04 -15.43 -6.59
CA SER A 51 -3.40 -16.32 -5.62
C SER A 51 -2.07 -16.83 -6.18
N GLU A 52 -1.20 -15.92 -6.61
CA GLU A 52 0.18 -16.25 -6.89
C GLU A 52 0.94 -16.11 -5.58
N GLU A 53 1.60 -17.19 -5.19
CA GLU A 53 2.49 -17.31 -4.04
C GLU A 53 3.75 -16.45 -4.24
N THR A 54 3.61 -15.18 -4.61
CA THR A 54 4.69 -14.22 -4.48
C THR A 54 4.83 -13.94 -2.99
N SER A 55 5.81 -14.62 -2.37
CA SER A 55 6.46 -14.29 -1.10
C SER A 55 5.95 -12.97 -0.52
N GLY A 56 5.01 -13.07 0.43
CA GLY A 56 4.14 -11.98 0.86
C GLY A 56 4.89 -10.79 1.43
N PHE A 57 5.35 -9.90 0.58
CA PHE A 57 5.76 -8.56 0.98
C PHE A 57 4.50 -7.71 1.05
N ILE A 58 3.81 -7.75 2.18
CA ILE A 58 2.68 -6.86 2.46
C ILE A 58 3.27 -5.48 2.75
N ALA A 59 3.57 -4.72 1.69
CA ALA A 59 3.91 -3.32 1.84
C ALA A 59 2.66 -2.58 2.35
N ARG A 60 2.68 -2.21 3.64
CA ARG A 60 1.63 -1.36 4.21
C ARG A 60 1.61 -0.03 3.47
N ARG A 61 0.46 0.64 3.45
CA ARG A 61 0.29 1.97 2.82
C ARG A 61 1.39 2.98 3.21
N ARG A 62 1.90 2.91 4.45
CA ARG A 62 3.00 3.75 4.92
C ARG A 62 4.33 3.49 4.19
N HIS A 63 4.64 2.23 3.89
CA HIS A 63 5.88 1.87 3.17
C HIS A 63 5.81 2.34 1.73
N VAL A 64 4.63 2.20 1.09
CA VAL A 64 4.39 2.71 -0.26
C VAL A 64 4.58 4.24 -0.29
N ALA A 65 4.01 4.96 0.68
CA ALA A 65 4.17 6.41 0.78
C ALA A 65 5.64 6.84 0.99
N ALA A 66 6.39 6.10 1.81
CA ALA A 66 7.81 6.33 2.01
C ALA A 66 8.64 6.12 0.73
N LEU A 67 8.36 5.04 -0.01
CA LEU A 67 8.98 4.76 -1.32
C LEU A 67 8.65 5.84 -2.34
N ASP A 68 7.38 6.27 -2.42
CA ASP A 68 6.96 7.32 -3.34
C ASP A 68 7.70 8.64 -3.08
N ARG A 69 7.83 9.05 -1.81
CA ARG A 69 8.59 10.26 -1.45
C ARG A 69 10.07 10.13 -1.81
N ALA A 70 10.70 9.01 -1.47
CA ALA A 70 12.09 8.77 -1.82
C ALA A 70 12.31 8.85 -3.33
N TYR A 71 11.39 8.28 -4.12
CA TYR A 71 11.43 8.35 -5.58
C TYR A 71 11.30 9.79 -6.11
N GLN A 72 10.43 10.62 -5.52
CA GLN A 72 10.32 12.03 -5.92
C GLN A 72 11.61 12.81 -5.65
N PHE A 73 12.26 12.60 -4.50
CA PHE A 73 13.56 13.23 -4.20
C PHE A 73 14.64 12.79 -5.19
N LEU A 74 14.67 11.50 -5.58
CA LEU A 74 15.62 11.01 -6.58
C LEU A 74 15.41 11.65 -7.96
N LEU A 75 14.16 11.80 -8.40
CA LEU A 75 13.84 12.49 -9.66
C LEU A 75 14.25 13.96 -9.61
N HIS A 76 13.97 14.63 -8.48
CA HIS A 76 14.35 16.01 -8.27
C HIS A 76 15.87 16.19 -8.29
N GLY A 77 16.60 15.41 -7.50
CA GLY A 77 18.06 15.45 -7.45
C GLY A 77 18.71 15.11 -8.80
N GLN A 78 18.12 14.17 -9.55
CA GLN A 78 18.57 13.89 -10.93
C GLN A 78 18.44 15.12 -11.82
N SER A 79 17.30 15.82 -11.80
CA SER A 79 17.09 17.06 -12.56
C SER A 79 18.06 18.16 -12.10
N GLN A 80 18.28 18.33 -10.79
CA GLN A 80 19.27 19.29 -10.26
C GLN A 80 20.69 19.01 -10.76
N LEU A 81 21.09 17.75 -10.84
CA LEU A 81 22.40 17.37 -11.37
C LEU A 81 22.50 17.58 -12.89
N THR A 82 21.50 17.16 -13.65
CA THR A 82 21.58 17.16 -15.13
C THR A 82 21.37 18.55 -15.72
N GLU A 83 20.46 19.34 -15.16
CA GLU A 83 20.09 20.66 -15.67
C GLU A 83 20.96 21.77 -15.08
N HIS A 84 21.25 21.70 -13.78
CA HIS A 84 21.91 22.79 -13.04
C HIS A 84 23.35 22.45 -12.62
N ARG A 85 23.81 21.21 -12.83
CA ARG A 85 25.12 20.69 -12.36
C ARG A 85 25.33 20.92 -10.85
N ALA A 86 24.23 20.99 -10.10
CA ALA A 86 24.24 21.33 -8.69
C ALA A 86 24.41 20.07 -7.84
N GLY A 87 25.66 19.63 -7.67
CA GLY A 87 25.99 18.44 -6.89
C GLY A 87 25.60 18.55 -5.40
N GLU A 88 25.59 19.77 -4.86
CA GLU A 88 25.19 20.04 -3.47
C GLU A 88 23.68 19.82 -3.25
N LEU A 89 22.85 20.25 -4.21
CA LEU A 89 21.40 20.03 -4.17
C LEU A 89 21.04 18.54 -4.35
N LEU A 90 21.77 17.85 -5.24
CA LEU A 90 21.66 16.39 -5.35
C LEU A 90 21.98 15.70 -4.01
N ALA A 91 23.03 16.14 -3.31
CA ALA A 91 23.42 15.54 -2.04
C ALA A 91 22.33 15.72 -0.96
N GLU A 92 21.67 16.88 -0.94
CA GLU A 92 20.52 17.16 -0.06
C GLU A 92 19.32 16.27 -0.40
N ASP A 93 18.93 16.18 -1.68
CA ASP A 93 17.85 15.30 -2.13
C ASP A 93 18.11 13.81 -1.82
N LEU A 94 19.37 13.35 -1.95
CA LEU A 94 19.76 12.00 -1.57
C LEU A 94 19.65 11.76 -0.06
N CYS A 95 19.95 12.77 0.75
CA CYS A 95 19.77 12.68 2.20
C CYS A 95 18.28 12.56 2.57
N ASP A 96 17.40 13.32 1.92
CA ASP A 96 15.96 13.25 2.17
C ASP A 96 15.32 11.96 1.62
N ALA A 97 15.79 11.46 0.47
CA ALA A 97 15.43 10.14 -0.02
C ALA A 97 15.80 9.04 0.99
N GLN A 98 17.01 9.12 1.56
CA GLN A 98 17.48 8.18 2.58
C GLN A 98 16.62 8.23 3.84
N LYS A 99 16.29 9.42 4.36
CA LYS A 99 15.39 9.58 5.53
C LYS A 99 14.02 8.95 5.27
N ALA A 100 13.44 9.17 4.09
CA ALA A 100 12.16 8.58 3.73
C ALA A 100 12.22 7.04 3.72
N LEU A 101 13.31 6.45 3.24
CA LEU A 101 13.51 4.99 3.26
C LEU A 101 13.76 4.44 4.68
N SER A 102 14.42 5.20 5.56
CA SER A 102 14.62 4.80 6.97
C SER A 102 13.31 4.65 7.75
N GLU A 103 12.23 5.33 7.34
CA GLU A 103 10.89 5.12 7.92
C GLU A 103 10.34 3.71 7.69
N ILE A 104 10.85 2.99 6.67
CA ILE A 104 10.41 1.63 6.32
C ILE A 104 11.07 0.60 7.24
N THR A 105 12.36 0.78 7.55
CA THR A 105 13.13 -0.10 8.44
C THR A 105 12.94 0.24 9.92
N GLY A 106 12.43 1.44 10.21
CA GLY A 106 12.20 1.91 11.58
C GLY A 106 13.49 2.26 12.33
N GLU A 107 14.61 2.46 11.63
CA GLU A 107 15.92 2.66 12.26
C GLU A 107 16.60 4.01 11.95
N PHE A 108 17.14 4.56 13.05
CA PHE A 108 18.19 5.56 13.25
C PHE A 108 17.90 7.00 12.76
N SER A 109 17.28 7.76 13.67
CA SER A 109 17.17 9.21 13.59
C SER A 109 18.49 9.90 13.96
N SER A 110 18.61 11.19 13.64
CA SER A 110 19.73 12.03 14.08
C SER A 110 19.84 12.09 15.61
N ASP A 111 18.72 11.98 16.33
CA ASP A 111 18.69 11.89 17.78
C ASP A 111 19.24 10.56 18.30
N ASP A 112 19.03 9.44 17.61
CA ASP A 112 19.61 8.15 17.97
C ASP A 112 21.14 8.14 17.79
N LEU A 113 21.63 8.86 16.77
CA LEU A 113 23.05 9.08 16.53
C LEU A 113 23.68 10.01 17.58
N LEU A 114 23.02 11.11 17.93
CA LEU A 114 23.47 12.02 18.99
C LEU A 114 23.48 11.30 20.35
N GLY A 115 22.42 10.56 20.69
CA GLY A 115 22.34 9.76 21.91
C GLY A 115 23.49 8.76 22.04
N LYS A 116 23.88 8.11 20.94
CA LYS A 116 25.01 7.16 20.93
C LYS A 116 26.37 7.86 21.08
N ILE A 117 26.55 9.04 20.49
CA ILE A 117 27.78 9.86 20.63
C ILE A 117 27.93 10.40 22.06
N PHE A 118 26.84 10.74 22.74
CA PHE A 118 26.86 11.31 24.10
C PHE A 118 26.71 10.28 25.23
N SER A 119 26.28 9.05 24.95
CA SER A 119 26.13 7.97 25.94
C SER A 119 27.44 7.51 26.61
N SER A 120 28.59 7.82 26.01
CA SER A 120 29.92 7.53 26.55
C SER A 120 30.55 8.70 27.33
N PHE A 121 29.88 9.84 27.41
CA PHE A 121 30.29 10.93 28.30
C PHE A 121 29.58 10.77 29.64
N CYS A 122 30.29 10.30 30.66
CA CYS A 122 29.83 10.45 32.03
C CYS A 122 29.68 11.95 32.33
N ILE A 123 28.46 12.48 32.24
CA ILE A 123 28.11 13.75 32.88
C ILE A 123 28.06 13.42 34.37
N GLY A 124 29.21 13.59 35.02
CA GLY A 124 29.30 13.63 36.47
C GLY A 124 28.39 14.73 37.01
N LYS A 125 27.89 14.48 38.22
CA LYS A 125 27.18 15.46 39.07
C LYS A 125 27.68 16.89 38.94
#